data_AF-A0A6P6FL09-F1
#
_entry.id   AF-A0A6P6FL09-F1
#
_cell.length_a   1.000
_cell.length_b   1.000
_cell.length_c   1.000
_cell.angle_alpha   90.00
_cell.angle_beta   90.00
_cell.angle_gamma   90.00
#
_symmetry.space_group_name_H-M   'P 1'
#
loop_
_entity.id
_entity.type
_entity.pdbx_description
1 polymer ?
#
loop_
_entity_poly.entity_id
_entity_poly.type
_entity_poly.pdbx_seq_one_letter_code
_entity_poly.pdbx_strand_id
1 'polypeptide(L)'
;FSTSFASLVGKEAETKVKRIEADLKILKLQEEILKLFPSEKKQSIGERLLHPEELIKLCLEHKSPELSLWAFDVFAWTSSSFRKTYKKLLEDCWKNATDIDNWSKLYQASITEGWADEITLQNLKETVLFSASSRCYGPQAEIYEEGFDQVLPLRQEISEPRSLKDSGLSVESILMQHKDYPEAGKLMLTAIMSGSLQDDGGREEEGPIPME
;
A
#
# COMPACT_ATOMS: atom_id res chain seq x y z
N PHE A 1 10.55 2.21 -41.74
CA PHE A 1 11.59 2.10 -40.70
C PHE A 1 11.72 3.34 -39.78
N SER A 2 11.37 4.57 -40.20
CA SER A 2 11.47 5.77 -39.32
C SER A 2 10.45 5.87 -38.16
N THR A 3 9.23 5.34 -38.31
CA THR A 3 8.16 5.53 -37.31
C THR A 3 8.38 4.73 -36.01
N SER A 4 9.06 3.57 -36.10
CA SER A 4 9.30 2.69 -34.94
C SER A 4 10.39 3.24 -34.01
N PHE A 5 11.41 3.90 -34.56
CA PHE A 5 12.52 4.44 -33.76
C PHE A 5 12.10 5.70 -32.99
N ALA A 6 11.36 6.61 -33.62
CA ALA A 6 10.81 7.78 -32.94
C ALA A 6 9.84 7.41 -31.81
N SER A 7 9.04 6.35 -32.00
CA SER A 7 8.16 5.81 -30.95
C SER A 7 8.96 5.17 -29.80
N LEU A 8 10.05 4.46 -30.09
CA LEU A 8 10.93 3.89 -29.06
C LEU A 8 11.60 4.97 -28.21
N VAL A 9 12.15 6.01 -28.84
CA VAL A 9 12.80 7.13 -28.16
C VAL A 9 11.79 7.90 -27.30
N GLY A 10 10.55 8.08 -27.78
CA GLY A 10 9.46 8.68 -27.00
C GLY A 10 9.11 7.87 -25.75
N LYS A 11 9.00 6.54 -25.87
CA LYS A 11 8.75 5.64 -24.73
C LYS A 11 9.89 5.64 -23.71
N GLU A 12 11.13 5.63 -24.18
CA GLU A 12 12.30 5.67 -23.32
C GLU A 12 12.36 6.99 -22.53
N ALA A 13 12.08 8.12 -23.17
CA ALA A 13 11.99 9.41 -22.49
C ALA A 13 10.90 9.42 -21.41
N GLU A 14 9.71 8.89 -21.72
CA GLU A 14 8.59 8.81 -20.77
C GLU A 14 8.96 7.96 -19.54
N THR A 15 9.61 6.81 -19.72
CA THR A 15 10.05 5.96 -18.59
C THR A 15 11.07 6.64 -17.69
N LYS A 16 11.98 7.44 -18.26
CA LYS A 16 12.95 8.24 -17.50
C LYS A 16 12.27 9.35 -16.71
N VAL A 17 11.28 10.02 -17.29
CA VAL A 17 10.49 11.05 -16.59
C VAL A 17 9.77 10.44 -15.39
N LYS A 18 9.04 9.33 -15.56
CA LYS A 18 8.37 8.63 -14.46
C LYS A 18 9.35 8.20 -13.35
N ARG A 19 10.56 7.78 -13.74
CA ARG A 19 11.60 7.42 -12.76
C ARG A 19 12.04 8.63 -11.94
N ILE A 20 12.30 9.76 -12.61
CA ILE A 20 12.69 11.02 -11.96
C ILE A 20 11.59 11.51 -11.02
N GLU A 21 10.32 11.42 -11.44
CA GLU A 21 9.18 11.79 -10.60
C GLU A 21 9.09 10.92 -9.34
N ALA A 22 9.25 9.60 -9.49
CA ALA A 22 9.26 8.67 -8.37
C ALA A 22 10.43 8.95 -7.40
N ASP A 23 11.63 9.20 -7.93
CA ASP A 23 12.79 9.58 -7.13
C ASP A 23 12.58 10.90 -6.39
N LEU A 24 11.99 11.91 -7.05
CA LEU A 24 11.66 13.18 -6.42
C LEU A 24 10.64 13.01 -5.28
N LYS A 25 9.64 12.13 -5.44
CA LYS A 25 8.67 11.83 -4.38
C LYS A 25 9.36 11.19 -3.16
N ILE A 26 10.26 10.23 -3.37
CA ILE A 26 11.04 9.60 -2.29
C ILE A 26 11.91 10.64 -1.57
N LEU A 27 12.59 11.51 -2.32
CA LEU A 27 13.45 12.55 -1.73
C LEU A 27 12.66 13.52 -0.85
N LYS A 28 11.52 14.02 -1.35
CA LYS A 28 10.62 14.88 -0.56
C LYS A 28 10.11 14.17 0.69
N LEU A 29 9.74 12.89 0.57
CA LEU A 29 9.27 12.11 1.70
C LEU A 29 10.36 11.90 2.75
N GLN A 30 11.61 11.67 2.33
CA GLN A 30 12.75 11.60 3.25
C GLN A 30 12.87 12.88 4.08
N GLU A 31 12.74 14.05 3.46
CA GLU A 31 12.77 15.33 4.19
C GLU A 31 11.65 15.41 5.25
N GLU A 32 10.42 15.02 4.90
CA GLU A 32 9.28 15.01 5.83
C GLU A 32 9.47 14.00 6.98
N ILE A 33 9.92 12.78 6.67
CA ILE A 33 10.23 11.75 7.66
C ILE A 33 11.26 12.27 8.63
N LEU A 34 12.37 12.82 8.12
CA LEU A 34 13.44 13.31 8.96
C LEU A 34 12.94 14.38 9.92
N LYS A 35 12.04 15.29 9.52
CA LYS A 35 11.48 16.33 10.42
C LYS A 35 10.87 15.76 11.71
N LEU A 36 10.32 14.55 11.67
CA LEU A 36 9.67 13.90 12.82
C LEU A 36 10.66 13.33 13.86
N PHE A 37 11.94 13.18 13.52
CA PHE A 37 12.93 12.62 14.44
C PHE A 37 13.68 13.69 15.26
N PRO A 38 14.24 13.32 16.44
CA PRO A 38 15.10 14.20 17.22
C PRO A 38 16.33 14.68 16.44
N SER A 39 16.84 15.87 16.79
CA SER A 39 18.00 16.47 16.14
C SER A 39 19.26 15.61 16.16
N GLU A 40 19.47 14.79 17.18
CA GLU A 40 20.62 13.87 17.27
C GLU A 40 20.56 12.78 16.20
N LYS A 41 19.38 12.21 15.97
CA LYS A 41 19.17 11.21 14.92
C LYS A 41 19.25 11.84 13.53
N LYS A 42 18.69 13.03 13.37
CA LYS A 42 18.87 13.86 12.16
C LYS A 42 20.35 14.12 11.88
N GLN A 43 21.14 14.47 12.90
CA GLN A 43 22.58 14.72 12.77
C GLN A 43 23.35 13.44 12.44
N SER A 44 22.95 12.29 12.98
CA SER A 44 23.57 10.99 12.67
C SER A 44 23.34 10.55 11.22
N ILE A 45 22.16 10.88 10.67
CA ILE A 45 21.84 10.65 9.25
C ILE A 45 22.49 11.75 8.40
N GLY A 46 22.60 12.97 8.91
CA GLY A 46 23.15 14.13 8.21
C GLY A 46 22.30 14.52 7.00
N GLU A 47 22.96 15.06 5.97
CA GLU A 47 22.36 15.40 4.67
C GLU A 47 22.38 14.22 3.67
N ARG A 48 22.65 13.00 4.15
CA ARG A 48 22.82 11.85 3.25
C ARG A 48 21.48 11.40 2.67
N LEU A 49 21.51 10.99 1.41
CA LEU A 49 20.40 10.28 0.80
C LEU A 49 20.35 8.86 1.37
N LEU A 50 19.23 8.50 1.99
CA LEU A 50 19.01 7.17 2.52
C LEU A 50 18.63 6.23 1.37
N HIS A 51 19.13 5.00 1.43
CA HIS A 51 18.61 3.96 0.57
C HIS A 51 17.13 3.71 0.92
N PRO A 52 16.23 3.41 -0.05
CA PRO A 52 14.81 3.21 0.24
C PRO A 52 14.54 2.18 1.34
N GLU A 53 15.37 1.14 1.43
CA GLU A 53 15.31 0.15 2.51
C GLU A 53 15.54 0.77 3.91
N GLU A 54 16.54 1.64 4.04
CA GLU A 54 16.83 2.34 5.31
C GLU A 54 15.68 3.28 5.67
N LEU A 55 15.11 3.97 4.68
CA LEU A 55 13.98 4.86 4.86
C LEU A 55 12.73 4.12 5.34
N ILE A 56 12.42 2.97 4.73
CA ILE A 56 11.32 2.11 5.16
C ILE A 56 11.55 1.63 6.59
N LYS A 57 12.75 1.14 6.92
CA LYS A 57 13.09 0.72 8.28
C LYS A 57 12.89 1.84 9.28
N LEU A 58 13.30 3.06 8.94
CA LEU A 58 13.11 4.26 9.76
C LEU A 58 11.62 4.53 10.02
N CYS A 59 10.76 4.40 9.00
CA CYS A 59 9.31 4.52 9.17
C CYS A 59 8.73 3.49 10.15
N LEU A 60 9.26 2.27 10.17
CA LEU A 60 8.76 1.18 11.00
C LEU A 60 9.22 1.25 12.47
N GLU A 61 10.18 2.11 12.81
CA GLU A 61 10.70 2.21 14.19
C GLU A 61 9.66 2.72 15.20
N HIS A 62 8.66 3.47 14.72
CA HIS A 62 7.62 4.03 15.55
C HIS A 62 6.25 3.52 15.09
N LYS A 63 5.36 3.24 16.05
CA LYS A 63 3.95 2.90 15.76
C LYS A 63 3.15 4.18 15.45
N SER A 64 3.52 4.86 14.37
CA SER A 64 2.82 6.03 13.85
C SER A 64 2.00 5.64 12.61
N PRO A 65 0.69 5.95 12.56
CA PRO A 65 -0.15 5.75 11.37
C PRO A 65 0.49 6.34 10.10
N GLU A 66 0.98 7.58 10.19
CA GLU A 66 1.54 8.30 9.05
C GLU A 66 2.84 7.67 8.54
N LEU A 67 3.78 7.36 9.44
CA LEU A 67 5.04 6.71 9.05
C LEU A 67 4.79 5.32 8.45
N SER A 68 3.84 4.56 9.00
CA SER A 68 3.46 3.25 8.48
C SER A 68 2.98 3.35 7.04
N LEU A 69 2.12 4.33 6.73
CA LEU A 69 1.63 4.56 5.37
C LEU A 69 2.73 5.01 4.42
N TRP A 70 3.65 5.87 4.88
CA TRP A 70 4.79 6.32 4.10
C TRP A 70 5.76 5.20 3.73
N ALA A 71 5.87 4.14 4.53
CA ALA A 71 6.64 2.96 4.14
C ALA A 71 6.09 2.31 2.87
N PHE A 72 4.76 2.29 2.69
CA PHE A 72 4.12 1.79 1.47
C PHE A 72 4.33 2.74 0.29
N ASP A 73 4.31 4.05 0.51
CA ASP A 73 4.59 5.04 -0.53
C ASP A 73 6.00 4.87 -1.09
N VAL A 74 7.01 4.68 -0.22
CA VAL A 74 8.38 4.38 -0.65
C VAL A 74 8.41 3.11 -1.50
N PHE A 75 7.74 2.04 -1.07
CA PHE A 75 7.63 0.83 -1.89
C PHE A 75 6.93 1.07 -3.23
N ALA A 76 5.88 1.88 -3.27
CA ALA A 76 5.14 2.19 -4.49
C ALA A 76 6.01 2.92 -5.52
N TRP A 77 6.91 3.81 -5.06
CA TRP A 77 7.79 4.60 -5.92
C TRP A 77 9.15 3.94 -6.23
N THR A 78 9.44 2.79 -5.63
CA THR A 78 10.59 1.95 -6.02
C THR A 78 10.28 1.06 -7.23
N SER A 79 11.28 0.37 -7.77
CA SER A 79 11.08 -0.59 -8.85
C SER A 79 10.41 -1.89 -8.37
N SER A 80 9.84 -2.62 -9.30
CA SER A 80 9.30 -3.98 -9.09
C SER A 80 10.39 -4.94 -8.59
N SER A 81 11.61 -4.80 -9.11
CA SER A 81 12.78 -5.58 -8.64
C SER A 81 13.12 -5.29 -7.17
N PHE A 82 12.99 -4.05 -6.73
CA PHE A 82 13.17 -3.67 -5.33
C PHE A 82 12.09 -4.34 -4.47
N ARG A 83 10.80 -4.21 -4.83
CA ARG A 83 9.68 -4.86 -4.12
C ARG A 83 9.89 -6.37 -3.97
N LYS A 84 10.31 -7.06 -5.04
CA LYS A 84 10.62 -8.50 -5.01
C LYS A 84 11.78 -8.84 -4.07
N THR A 85 12.86 -8.06 -4.13
CA THR A 85 14.06 -8.27 -3.30
C THR A 85 13.77 -8.05 -1.81
N TYR A 86 13.00 -7.01 -1.50
CA TYR A 86 12.66 -6.61 -0.14
C TYR A 86 11.26 -7.07 0.29
N LYS A 87 10.78 -8.20 -0.26
CA LYS A 87 9.45 -8.76 0.05
C LYS A 87 9.23 -8.96 1.56
N LYS A 88 10.25 -9.45 2.29
CA LYS A 88 10.15 -9.61 3.76
C LYS A 88 9.93 -8.28 4.49
N LEU A 89 10.59 -7.21 4.04
CA LEU A 89 10.39 -5.89 4.61
C LEU A 89 8.98 -5.35 4.31
N LEU A 90 8.45 -5.65 3.12
CA LEU A 90 7.06 -5.34 2.78
C LEU A 90 6.08 -6.12 3.68
N GLU A 91 6.35 -7.39 3.98
CA GLU A 91 5.55 -8.16 4.93
C GLU A 91 5.57 -7.53 6.33
N ASP A 92 6.73 -7.04 6.77
CA ASP A 92 6.86 -6.33 8.04
C ASP A 92 6.10 -5.00 8.06
N CYS A 93 6.01 -4.29 6.92
CA CYS A 93 5.13 -3.12 6.78
C CYS A 93 3.65 -3.49 7.00
N TRP A 94 3.19 -4.61 6.41
CA TRP A 94 1.81 -5.08 6.62
C TRP A 94 1.53 -5.47 8.07
N LYS A 95 2.48 -6.13 8.74
CA LYS A 95 2.37 -6.43 10.17
C LYS A 95 2.29 -5.13 10.98
N ASN A 96 3.16 -4.17 10.70
CA ASN A 96 3.16 -2.87 11.38
C ASN A 96 1.85 -2.11 11.19
N ALA A 97 1.32 -2.04 9.96
CA ALA A 97 0.04 -1.41 9.65
C ALA A 97 -1.13 -2.07 10.41
N THR A 98 -1.16 -3.41 10.43
CA THR A 98 -2.19 -4.17 11.15
C THR A 98 -2.13 -3.93 12.66
N ASP A 99 -0.93 -3.74 13.20
CA ASP A 99 -0.67 -3.55 14.63
C ASP A 99 -1.03 -2.16 15.18
N ILE A 100 -1.31 -1.18 14.30
CA ILE A 100 -1.61 0.20 14.69
C ILE A 100 -3.05 0.34 15.16
N ASP A 101 -4.00 -0.23 14.42
CA ASP A 101 -5.42 -0.16 14.73
C ASP A 101 -5.80 -1.13 15.84
N ASN A 102 -6.71 -0.72 16.72
CA ASN A 102 -7.23 -1.61 17.77
C ASN A 102 -8.40 -2.44 17.24
N TRP A 103 -8.08 -3.54 16.57
CA TRP A 103 -9.05 -4.42 15.94
C TRP A 103 -10.04 -5.05 16.92
N SER A 104 -9.58 -5.43 18.12
CA SER A 104 -10.50 -5.92 19.16
C SER A 104 -11.57 -4.88 19.51
N LYS A 105 -11.21 -3.60 19.66
CA LYS A 105 -12.17 -2.51 19.94
C LYS A 105 -13.10 -2.24 18.77
N LEU A 106 -12.56 -2.17 17.54
CA LEU A 106 -13.38 -1.96 16.34
C LEU A 106 -14.41 -3.08 16.18
N TYR A 107 -13.99 -4.33 16.40
CA TYR A 107 -14.88 -5.47 16.36
C TYR A 107 -15.97 -5.38 17.43
N GLN A 108 -15.61 -5.10 18.69
CA GLN A 108 -16.60 -4.96 19.76
C GLN A 108 -17.59 -3.82 19.52
N ALA A 109 -17.14 -2.68 18.99
CA ALA A 109 -18.02 -1.58 18.60
C ALA A 109 -18.98 -2.01 17.49
N SER A 110 -18.48 -2.69 16.45
CA SER A 110 -19.29 -3.15 15.33
C SER A 110 -20.43 -4.09 15.75
N ILE A 111 -20.18 -4.96 16.74
CA ILE A 111 -21.19 -5.89 17.26
C ILE A 111 -22.15 -5.18 18.22
N THR A 112 -21.63 -4.33 19.11
CA THR A 112 -22.44 -3.65 20.15
C THR A 112 -23.42 -2.66 19.52
N GLU A 113 -22.97 -1.92 18.52
CA GLU A 113 -23.77 -0.91 17.83
C GLU A 113 -24.52 -1.47 16.64
N GLY A 114 -24.23 -2.71 16.22
CA GLY A 114 -24.85 -3.36 15.08
C GLY A 114 -24.60 -2.62 13.77
N TRP A 115 -23.33 -2.33 13.46
CA TRP A 115 -22.97 -1.57 12.27
C TRP A 115 -23.53 -2.19 10.99
N ALA A 116 -24.22 -1.37 10.19
CA ALA A 116 -24.53 -1.68 8.80
C ALA A 116 -23.26 -1.61 7.93
N ASP A 117 -23.36 -2.08 6.69
CA ASP A 117 -22.21 -2.13 5.76
C ASP A 117 -21.62 -0.74 5.49
N GLU A 118 -22.45 0.29 5.37
CA GLU A 118 -22.02 1.67 5.12
C GLU A 118 -21.25 2.26 6.31
N ILE A 119 -21.74 2.04 7.53
CA ILE A 119 -21.08 2.49 8.77
C ILE A 119 -19.77 1.71 8.96
N THR A 120 -19.80 0.41 8.69
CA THR A 120 -18.60 -0.44 8.72
C THR A 120 -17.55 0.10 7.77
N LEU A 121 -17.91 0.39 6.52
CA LEU A 121 -16.98 0.96 5.55
C LEU A 121 -16.45 2.32 6.00
N GLN A 122 -17.30 3.19 6.54
CA GLN A 122 -16.87 4.51 7.01
C GLN A 122 -15.84 4.40 8.14
N ASN A 123 -16.08 3.53 9.12
CA ASN A 123 -15.12 3.29 10.21
C ASN A 123 -13.84 2.61 9.71
N LEU A 124 -13.95 1.71 8.72
CA LEU A 124 -12.79 1.06 8.13
C LEU A 124 -11.92 2.01 7.32
N LYS A 125 -12.49 3.02 6.65
CA LYS A 125 -11.72 4.04 5.91
C LYS A 125 -10.72 4.80 6.79
N GLU A 126 -10.98 4.89 8.09
CA GLU A 126 -10.10 5.56 9.06
C GLU A 126 -8.92 4.68 9.50
N THR A 127 -8.92 3.39 9.16
CA THR A 127 -7.85 2.45 9.55
C THR A 127 -6.62 2.60 8.66
N VAL A 128 -5.46 2.31 9.24
CA VAL A 128 -4.18 2.26 8.51
C VAL A 128 -4.21 1.14 7.50
N LEU A 129 -4.81 0.00 7.85
CA LEU A 129 -4.88 -1.16 6.97
C LEU A 129 -5.69 -0.89 5.69
N PHE A 130 -6.81 -0.17 5.81
CA PHE A 130 -7.60 0.28 4.66
C PHE A 130 -6.77 1.21 3.76
N SER A 131 -6.14 2.22 4.37
CA SER A 131 -5.34 3.23 3.65
C SER A 131 -4.13 2.60 2.95
N ALA A 132 -3.45 1.65 3.58
CA ALA A 132 -2.36 0.89 2.98
C ALA A 132 -2.86 0.09 1.76
N SER A 133 -4.02 -0.57 1.87
CA SER A 133 -4.60 -1.31 0.75
C SER A 133 -4.95 -0.39 -0.43
N SER A 134 -5.56 0.77 -0.16
CA SER A 134 -5.87 1.75 -1.19
C SER A 134 -4.61 2.25 -1.92
N ARG A 135 -3.52 2.51 -1.19
CA ARG A 135 -2.25 2.96 -1.78
C ARG A 135 -1.51 1.90 -2.58
N CYS A 136 -1.70 0.62 -2.24
CA CYS A 136 -0.97 -0.49 -2.89
C CYS A 136 -1.76 -1.20 -3.98
N TYR A 137 -3.10 -1.24 -3.89
CA TYR A 137 -3.96 -2.02 -4.78
C TYR A 137 -5.19 -1.27 -5.26
N GLY A 138 -5.41 -0.04 -4.80
CA GLY A 138 -6.52 0.79 -5.27
C GLY A 138 -6.28 1.32 -6.69
N PRO A 139 -7.33 1.75 -7.39
CA PRO A 139 -7.21 2.27 -8.77
C PRO A 139 -6.46 3.61 -8.84
N GLN A 140 -6.38 4.35 -7.73
CA GLN A 140 -5.61 5.59 -7.60
C GLN A 140 -4.17 5.36 -7.10
N ALA A 141 -3.72 4.10 -6.98
CA ALA A 141 -2.38 3.78 -6.51
C ALA A 141 -1.31 4.32 -7.46
N GLU A 142 -0.47 5.22 -6.96
CA GLU A 142 0.62 5.83 -7.74
C GLU A 142 1.88 4.96 -7.73
N ILE A 143 1.84 3.84 -8.45
CA ILE A 143 2.91 2.84 -8.46
C ILE A 143 3.84 3.05 -9.66
N TYR A 144 5.15 3.00 -9.41
CA TYR A 144 6.17 2.93 -10.45
C TYR A 144 6.38 1.47 -10.89
N GLU A 145 6.28 1.19 -12.19
CA GLU A 145 6.33 -0.16 -12.80
C GLU A 145 5.14 -1.07 -12.42
N GLU A 146 5.36 -2.39 -12.27
CA GLU A 146 4.31 -3.35 -11.96
C GLU A 146 3.82 -3.26 -10.51
N GLY A 147 2.54 -3.58 -10.30
CA GLY A 147 1.86 -3.46 -9.01
C GLY A 147 2.34 -4.40 -7.90
N PHE A 148 1.79 -4.19 -6.70
CA PHE A 148 2.07 -5.01 -5.52
C PHE A 148 1.53 -6.45 -5.68
N ASP A 149 0.49 -6.65 -6.49
CA ASP A 149 -0.14 -7.94 -6.80
C ASP A 149 0.86 -9.00 -7.30
N GLN A 150 1.89 -8.57 -8.02
CA GLN A 150 2.94 -9.45 -8.56
C GLN A 150 3.91 -9.97 -7.50
N VAL A 151 3.98 -9.31 -6.33
CA VAL A 151 4.95 -9.60 -5.27
C VAL A 151 4.25 -10.17 -4.04
N LEU A 152 3.14 -9.55 -3.66
CA LEU A 152 2.36 -9.84 -2.47
C LEU A 152 0.88 -9.60 -2.81
N PRO A 153 0.14 -10.61 -3.30
CA PRO A 153 -1.28 -10.44 -3.60
C PRO A 153 -2.08 -10.21 -2.30
N LEU A 154 -3.22 -9.52 -2.41
CA LEU A 154 -4.11 -9.27 -1.26
C LEU A 154 -4.68 -10.56 -0.67
N ARG A 155 -5.19 -11.42 -1.54
CA ARG A 155 -5.85 -12.68 -1.19
C ARG A 155 -4.99 -13.85 -1.62
N GLN A 156 -5.10 -14.96 -0.89
CA GLN A 156 -4.57 -16.21 -1.39
C GLN A 156 -5.57 -16.76 -2.42
N GLU A 157 -5.21 -16.74 -3.71
CA GLU A 157 -6.01 -17.44 -4.72
C GLU A 157 -6.02 -18.94 -4.40
N ILE A 158 -7.21 -19.55 -4.37
CA ILE A 158 -7.39 -21.00 -4.14
C ILE A 158 -7.01 -21.80 -5.40
N SER A 159 -6.64 -21.13 -6.49
CA SER A 159 -6.44 -21.76 -7.79
C SER A 159 -5.02 -22.34 -7.94
N GLU A 160 -5.00 -23.66 -7.92
CA GLU A 160 -3.94 -24.61 -8.26
C GLU A 160 -2.80 -24.82 -7.26
N PRO A 161 -2.35 -26.08 -7.06
CA PRO A 161 -1.28 -26.42 -6.13
C PRO A 161 0.05 -25.92 -6.69
N ARG A 162 0.40 -24.67 -6.39
CA ARG A 162 1.78 -24.19 -6.53
C ARG A 162 2.64 -25.04 -5.60
N SER A 163 3.73 -25.58 -6.14
CA SER A 163 4.68 -26.43 -5.41
C SER A 163 4.99 -25.86 -4.03
N LEU A 164 5.00 -26.72 -3.00
CA LEU A 164 5.24 -26.46 -1.57
C LEU A 164 6.44 -25.54 -1.19
N LYS A 165 7.27 -25.13 -2.16
CA LYS A 165 8.38 -24.20 -1.98
C LYS A 165 8.03 -22.74 -2.23
N ASP A 166 6.85 -22.45 -2.79
CA ASP A 166 6.43 -21.10 -3.15
C ASP A 166 4.93 -20.90 -2.84
N SER A 167 4.54 -21.26 -1.62
CA SER A 167 3.30 -20.76 -1.05
C SER A 167 3.45 -19.24 -0.91
N GLY A 168 3.16 -18.54 -2.00
CA GLY A 168 3.27 -17.09 -2.06
C GLY A 168 2.51 -16.49 -0.88
N LEU A 169 3.25 -15.85 0.02
CA LEU A 169 2.65 -15.08 1.11
C LEU A 169 1.74 -14.02 0.49
N SER A 170 0.50 -13.93 0.99
CA SER A 170 -0.49 -12.92 0.66
C SER A 170 -0.67 -11.98 1.84
N VAL A 171 -1.25 -10.80 1.62
CA VAL A 171 -1.63 -9.90 2.72
C VAL A 171 -2.56 -10.61 3.69
N GLU A 172 -3.57 -11.34 3.21
CA GLU A 172 -4.44 -12.20 4.03
C GLU A 172 -3.64 -13.15 4.94
N SER A 173 -2.62 -13.84 4.42
CA SER A 173 -1.82 -14.77 5.21
C SER A 173 -1.00 -14.08 6.31
N ILE A 174 -0.68 -12.79 6.14
CA ILE A 174 -0.02 -11.96 7.16
C ILE A 174 -1.04 -11.56 8.22
N LEU A 175 -2.24 -11.12 7.81
CA LEU A 175 -3.32 -10.77 8.73
C LEU A 175 -3.71 -11.94 9.62
N MET A 176 -3.74 -13.16 9.07
CA MET A 176 -4.01 -14.39 9.82
C MET A 176 -3.06 -14.64 10.99
N GLN A 177 -1.87 -14.03 11.00
CA GLN A 177 -0.89 -14.15 12.07
C GLN A 177 -1.13 -13.13 13.21
N HIS A 178 -2.01 -12.14 13.01
CA HIS A 178 -2.30 -11.12 14.01
C HIS A 178 -3.14 -11.72 15.16
N LYS A 179 -2.83 -11.30 16.40
CA LYS A 179 -3.47 -11.80 17.63
C LYS A 179 -4.99 -11.66 17.64
N ASP A 180 -5.51 -10.58 17.05
CA ASP A 180 -6.95 -10.27 17.04
C ASP A 180 -7.67 -10.88 15.82
N TYR A 181 -6.95 -11.55 14.92
CA TYR A 181 -7.53 -12.14 13.71
C TYR A 181 -8.64 -13.17 13.98
N PRO A 182 -8.58 -14.04 15.01
CA PRO A 182 -9.67 -14.98 15.29
C PRO A 182 -11.03 -14.32 15.52
N GLU A 183 -11.04 -13.08 16.03
CA GLU A 183 -12.26 -12.34 16.35
C GLU A 183 -12.57 -11.29 15.27
N ALA A 184 -11.58 -10.48 14.91
CA ALA A 184 -11.71 -9.33 14.02
C ALA A 184 -11.25 -9.60 12.58
N GLY A 185 -10.86 -10.83 12.23
CA GLY A 185 -10.28 -11.15 10.93
C GLY A 185 -11.19 -10.82 9.75
N LYS A 186 -12.51 -11.02 9.89
CA LYS A 186 -13.48 -10.60 8.87
C LYS A 186 -13.43 -9.08 8.65
N LEU A 187 -13.32 -8.30 9.73
CA LEU A 187 -13.27 -6.84 9.67
C LEU A 187 -11.96 -6.35 9.01
N MET A 188 -10.83 -6.97 9.35
CA MET A 188 -9.53 -6.71 8.70
C MET A 188 -9.57 -7.03 7.20
N LEU A 189 -10.16 -8.17 6.83
CA LEU A 189 -10.31 -8.57 5.43
C LEU A 189 -11.20 -7.60 4.66
N THR A 190 -12.32 -7.19 5.24
CA THR A 190 -13.17 -6.15 4.64
C THR A 190 -12.38 -4.86 4.43
N ALA A 191 -11.55 -4.45 5.38
CA ALA A 191 -10.74 -3.24 5.25
C ALA A 191 -9.81 -3.28 4.03
N ILE A 192 -9.06 -4.37 3.84
CA ILE A 192 -8.16 -4.49 2.68
C ILE A 192 -8.92 -4.62 1.36
N MET A 193 -10.03 -5.38 1.34
CA MET A 193 -10.79 -5.59 0.11
C MET A 193 -11.45 -4.29 -0.35
N SER A 194 -12.11 -3.58 0.58
CA SER A 194 -12.74 -2.30 0.27
C SER A 194 -11.72 -1.22 -0.09
N GLY A 195 -10.52 -1.24 0.49
CA GLY A 195 -9.43 -0.32 0.12
C GLY A 195 -8.96 -0.49 -1.33
N SER A 196 -8.92 -1.74 -1.82
CA SER A 196 -8.48 -2.04 -3.19
C SER A 196 -9.51 -1.74 -4.29
N LEU A 197 -10.79 -1.60 -3.92
CA LEU A 197 -11.89 -1.49 -4.88
C LEU A 197 -12.33 -0.04 -5.15
N GLN A 198 -11.85 0.94 -4.40
CA GLN A 198 -12.38 2.30 -4.50
C GLN A 198 -11.97 3.02 -5.78
N ASP A 199 -12.81 2.92 -6.81
CA ASP A 199 -13.12 4.02 -7.73
C ASP A 199 -14.35 4.76 -7.16
N ASP A 200 -14.20 6.03 -6.78
CA ASP A 200 -15.34 6.88 -6.46
C ASP A 200 -16.04 7.21 -7.78
N GLY A 201 -16.84 6.24 -8.26
CA GLY A 201 -17.78 6.40 -9.36
C GLY A 201 -18.91 7.36 -8.98
N GLY A 202 -18.56 8.63 -8.83
CA GLY A 202 -19.45 9.79 -8.66
C GLY A 202 -19.54 10.64 -9.92
N ARG A 203 -19.52 10.03 -11.10
CA ARG A 203 -20.00 10.66 -12.35
C ARG A 203 -21.10 9.79 -12.96
N GLU A 204 -22.29 9.91 -12.41
CA GLU A 204 -23.50 9.79 -13.21
C GLU A 204 -23.51 10.96 -14.21
N GLU A 205 -22.86 10.79 -15.37
CA GLU A 205 -23.33 11.50 -16.55
C GLU A 205 -24.58 10.75 -17.03
N GLU A 206 -25.76 11.23 -16.60
CA GLU A 206 -27.00 11.06 -17.36
C GLU A 206 -26.78 11.63 -18.76
N GLY A 207 -26.24 10.82 -19.66
CA GLY A 207 -26.28 11.08 -21.09
C GLY A 207 -27.72 10.90 -21.60
N PRO A 208 -28.26 11.83 -22.40
CA PRO A 208 -29.64 11.76 -22.85
C PRO A 208 -29.85 10.54 -23.74
N ILE A 209 -30.88 9.76 -23.43
CA ILE A 209 -31.35 8.61 -24.22
C ILE A 209 -31.80 9.14 -25.60
N PRO A 210 -31.24 8.67 -26.72
CA PRO A 210 -31.79 8.99 -28.03
C PRO A 210 -33.10 8.23 -28.21
N MET A 211 -34.23 8.95 -28.29
CA MET A 211 -35.46 8.39 -28.83
C MET A 211 -35.34 8.37 -30.36
N GLU A 212 -35.61 7.21 -30.96
CA GLU A 212 -35.91 7.11 -32.40
C GLU A 212 -37.25 7.74 -32.75
#